data_AF-A0A2P5LYL8-F1
#
_entry.id   AF-A0A2P5LYL8-F1
#
_cell.length_a   1.000
_cell.length_b   1.000
_cell.length_c   1.000
_cell.angle_alpha   90.00
_cell.angle_beta   90.00
_cell.angle_gamma   90.00
#
_symmetry.space_group_name_H-M   'P 1'
#
loop_
_entity.id
_entity.type
_entity.pdbx_description
1 polymer ?
#
loop_
_entity_poly.entity_id
_entity_poly.type
_entity_poly.pdbx_seq_one_letter_code
_entity_poly.pdbx_strand_id
1 'polypeptide(L)'
;VLWRLEPFWTNLVDNPVTVQFFHRMIAYLIFALALGHLLDAWMNAEGRARRGAVILFGHVLMQIALGVATLVLVEPPFAGDPHLALALAHQAIGMAVLGVATLQARRLVQDVITN
;
A
#
# COMPACT_ATOMS: atom_id res chain seq x y z
N VAL A 1 2.05 -21.98 -11.74
CA VAL A 1 3.40 -22.18 -11.16
C VAL A 1 4.17 -20.86 -11.23
N LEU A 2 4.94 -20.53 -10.20
CA LEU A 2 5.64 -19.24 -10.08
C LEU A 2 6.79 -19.07 -11.08
N TRP A 3 7.58 -20.12 -11.29
CA TRP A 3 8.78 -20.07 -12.14
C TRP A 3 8.58 -20.97 -13.35
N ARG A 4 7.91 -20.45 -14.39
CA ARG A 4 7.57 -21.22 -15.60
C ARG A 4 8.12 -20.63 -16.90
N LEU A 5 8.43 -19.33 -16.91
CA LEU A 5 8.98 -18.64 -18.08
C LEU A 5 10.51 -18.68 -18.04
N GLU A 6 11.12 -18.77 -19.21
CA GLU A 6 12.57 -18.63 -19.40
C GLU A 6 12.85 -17.46 -20.36
N PRO A 7 13.88 -16.64 -20.10
CA PRO A 7 14.75 -16.65 -18.90
C PRO A 7 14.00 -16.29 -17.61
N PHE A 8 14.43 -16.81 -16.46
CA PHE A 8 13.69 -16.73 -15.18
C PHE A 8 13.17 -15.33 -14.79
N TRP A 9 13.88 -14.26 -15.15
CA TRP A 9 13.50 -12.87 -14.80
C TRP A 9 12.19 -12.41 -15.45
N THR A 10 11.79 -13.01 -16.58
CA THR A 10 10.51 -12.74 -17.24
C THR A 10 9.31 -13.09 -16.35
N ASN A 11 9.46 -14.04 -15.39
CA ASN A 11 8.39 -14.32 -14.44
C ASN A 11 8.08 -13.12 -13.53
N LEU A 12 9.02 -12.20 -13.30
CA LEU A 12 8.79 -11.02 -12.46
C LEU A 12 7.95 -9.94 -13.14
N VAL A 13 7.72 -10.05 -14.46
CA VAL A 13 7.02 -9.04 -15.27
C VAL A 13 5.84 -9.65 -16.03
N ASP A 14 6.06 -10.79 -16.67
CA ASP A 14 5.12 -11.40 -17.61
C ASP A 14 4.32 -12.56 -17.03
N ASN A 15 4.69 -13.10 -15.86
CA ASN A 15 3.93 -14.14 -15.18
C ASN A 15 2.98 -13.50 -14.14
N PRO A 16 1.66 -13.42 -14.40
CA PRO A 16 0.73 -12.70 -13.54
C PRO A 16 0.68 -13.26 -12.11
N VAL A 17 0.87 -14.58 -11.95
CA VAL A 17 0.86 -15.23 -10.62
C VAL A 17 2.06 -14.77 -9.80
N THR A 18 3.22 -14.67 -10.42
CA THR A 18 4.46 -14.25 -9.76
C THR A 18 4.47 -12.76 -9.48
N VAL A 19 4.03 -11.94 -10.44
CA VAL A 19 3.82 -10.49 -10.23
C VAL A 19 2.90 -10.24 -9.05
N GLN A 20 1.75 -10.93 -8.99
CA GLN A 20 0.80 -10.78 -7.89
C GLN A 20 1.37 -11.27 -6.55
N PHE A 21 2.15 -12.35 -6.54
CA PHE A 21 2.82 -12.83 -5.33
C PHE A 21 3.77 -11.76 -4.77
N PHE A 22 4.68 -11.24 -5.60
CA PHE A 22 5.64 -10.23 -5.17
C PHE A 22 4.95 -8.91 -4.79
N HIS A 23 3.91 -8.50 -5.52
CA HIS A 23 3.11 -7.33 -5.17
C HIS A 23 2.51 -7.46 -3.76
N ARG A 24 1.95 -8.62 -3.40
CA ARG A 24 1.45 -8.88 -2.04
C ARG A 24 2.54 -8.85 -0.98
N MET A 25 3.73 -9.40 -1.26
CA MET A 25 4.86 -9.35 -0.33
C MET A 25 5.29 -7.91 -0.04
N ILE A 26 5.33 -7.06 -1.08
CA ILE A 26 5.61 -5.63 -0.93
C ILE A 26 4.51 -4.94 -0.11
N ALA A 27 3.23 -5.26 -0.37
CA ALA A 27 2.12 -4.71 0.41
C ALA A 27 2.20 -5.08 1.90
N TYR A 28 2.58 -6.32 2.23
CA TYR A 28 2.77 -6.75 3.62
C TYR A 28 3.96 -6.05 4.29
N LEU A 29 5.06 -5.84 3.56
CA LEU A 29 6.19 -5.08 4.06
C LEU A 29 5.80 -3.63 4.35
N ILE A 30 5.10 -2.96 3.43
CA ILE A 30 4.62 -1.59 3.60
C ILE A 30 3.65 -1.51 4.79
N PHE A 31 2.75 -2.47 4.94
CA PHE A 31 1.84 -2.54 6.08
C PHE A 31 2.61 -2.62 7.40
N ALA A 32 3.58 -3.54 7.51
CA ALA A 32 4.38 -3.70 8.72
C ALA A 32 5.18 -2.44 9.04
N LEU A 33 5.79 -1.80 8.05
CA LEU A 33 6.53 -0.55 8.21
C LEU A 33 5.60 0.61 8.64
N ALA A 34 4.43 0.75 8.01
CA ALA A 34 3.46 1.79 8.35
C ALA A 34 2.85 1.58 9.74
N LEU A 35 2.61 0.33 10.14
CA LEU A 35 2.16 0.00 11.50
C LEU A 35 3.26 0.29 12.52
N GLY A 36 4.50 -0.13 12.26
CA GLY A 36 5.65 0.18 13.12
C GLY A 36 5.84 1.69 13.28
N HIS A 37 5.75 2.45 12.19
CA HIS A 37 5.81 3.91 12.19
C HIS A 37 4.66 4.54 12.99
N LEU A 38 3.44 4.00 12.87
CA LEU A 38 2.29 4.46 13.66
C LEU A 38 2.53 4.23 15.16
N LEU A 39 3.00 3.04 15.55
CA LEU A 39 3.28 2.71 16.95
C LEU A 39 4.39 3.61 17.52
N ASP A 40 5.47 3.81 16.77
CA ASP A 40 6.57 4.71 17.15
C ASP A 40 6.09 6.15 17.33
N ALA A 41 5.38 6.71 16.34
CA ALA A 41 4.85 8.07 16.42
C ALA A 41 3.77 8.23 17.50
N TRP A 42 3.06 7.15 17.87
CA TRP A 42 2.09 7.18 18.96
C TRP A 42 2.76 7.32 20.33
N MET A 43 3.95 6.74 20.48
CA MET A 43 4.73 6.76 21.72
C MET A 43 5.62 8.00 21.82
N ASN A 44 6.21 8.45 20.70
CA ASN A 44 7.33 9.40 20.70
C ASN A 44 7.00 10.75 20.05
N ALA A 45 5.85 10.91 19.39
CA ALA A 45 5.48 12.15 18.72
C ALA A 45 4.15 12.71 19.22
N GLU A 46 3.98 14.03 19.08
CA GLU A 46 2.77 14.75 19.43
C GLU A 46 2.20 15.54 18.25
N GLY A 47 1.03 16.14 18.43
CA GLY A 47 0.45 17.07 17.48
C GLY A 47 0.36 16.55 16.04
N ARG A 48 1.04 17.25 15.11
CA ARG A 48 0.88 17.06 13.66
C ARG A 48 1.58 15.81 13.14
N ALA A 49 2.74 15.42 13.68
CA ALA A 49 3.41 14.20 13.24
C ALA A 49 2.64 12.95 13.68
N ARG A 50 2.15 12.88 14.92
CA ARG A 50 1.34 11.74 15.36
C ARG A 50 0.06 11.60 14.55
N ARG A 51 -0.66 12.71 14.30
CA ARG A 51 -1.86 12.70 13.45
C ARG A 51 -1.54 12.26 12.02
N GLY A 52 -0.41 12.68 11.47
CA GLY A 52 -0.02 12.28 10.12
C GLY A 52 0.34 10.80 10.01
N ALA A 53 0.94 10.20 11.04
CA ALA A 53 1.18 8.76 11.10
C ALA A 53 -0.14 7.94 11.07
N VAL A 54 -1.16 8.39 11.81
CA VAL A 54 -2.51 7.80 11.77
C VAL A 54 -3.13 7.90 10.38
N ILE A 55 -3.05 9.07 9.74
CA ILE A 55 -3.58 9.28 8.40
C ILE A 55 -2.86 8.39 7.37
N LEU A 56 -1.54 8.30 7.45
CA LEU A 56 -0.73 7.44 6.58
C LEU A 56 -1.15 5.97 6.70
N PHE A 57 -1.25 5.46 7.94
CA PHE A 57 -1.66 4.08 8.17
C PHE A 57 -3.09 3.81 7.68
N GLY A 58 -4.01 4.76 7.86
CA GLY A 58 -5.37 4.68 7.31
C GLY A 58 -5.40 4.57 5.79
N HIS A 59 -4.54 5.30 5.07
CA HIS A 59 -4.42 5.18 3.61
C HIS A 59 -3.84 3.83 3.18
N VAL A 60 -2.87 3.29 3.92
CA VAL A 60 -2.33 1.94 3.65
C VAL A 60 -3.42 0.87 3.84
N LEU A 61 -4.24 0.98 4.89
CA LEU A 61 -5.39 0.07 5.07
C LEU A 61 -6.40 0.17 3.92
N MET A 62 -6.73 1.39 3.50
CA MET A 62 -7.62 1.61 2.36
C MET A 62 -7.04 1.03 1.07
N GLN A 63 -5.73 1.19 0.84
CA GLN A 63 -5.04 0.62 -0.30
C GLN A 63 -5.14 -0.91 -0.33
N ILE A 64 -4.88 -1.56 0.80
CA ILE A 64 -4.97 -3.03 0.93
C ILE A 64 -6.41 -3.49 0.71
N ALA A 65 -7.39 -2.82 1.33
CA ALA A 65 -8.80 -3.16 1.17
C ALA A 65 -9.25 -3.08 -0.30
N LEU A 66 -8.87 -2.02 -1.01
CA LEU A 66 -9.16 -1.87 -2.43
C LEU A 66 -8.44 -2.93 -3.27
N GLY A 67 -7.17 -3.25 -2.97
CA GLY A 67 -6.40 -4.27 -3.68
C GLY A 67 -6.92 -5.70 -3.46
N VAL A 68 -7.54 -5.98 -2.31
CA VAL A 68 -8.27 -7.24 -2.09
C VAL A 68 -9.60 -7.24 -2.83
N ALA A 69 -10.32 -6.10 -2.80
CA ALA A 69 -11.60 -5.97 -3.47
C ALA A 69 -11.47 -6.14 -5.00
N THR A 70 -10.39 -5.67 -5.63
CA THR A 70 -10.14 -5.89 -7.08
C THR A 70 -9.97 -7.35 -7.46
N LEU A 71 -9.70 -8.24 -6.50
CA LEU A 71 -9.59 -9.68 -6.75
C LEU A 71 -10.91 -10.38 -6.46
N VAL A 72 -11.50 -10.12 -5.29
CA VAL A 72 -12.71 -10.81 -4.82
C VAL A 72 -13.93 -10.42 -5.64
N LEU A 73 -14.00 -9.17 -6.12
CA LEU A 73 -15.13 -8.70 -6.91
C LEU A 73 -14.96 -8.94 -8.41
N VAL A 74 -13.84 -9.56 -8.85
CA VAL A 74 -13.62 -9.93 -10.26
C VAL A 74 -13.93 -11.41 -10.51
N GLU A 75 -13.76 -12.28 -9.51
CA GLU A 75 -14.19 -13.67 -9.59
C GLU A 75 -15.73 -13.80 -9.51
N PRO A 76 -16.35 -14.82 -10.15
CA PRO A 76 -17.78 -15.08 -10.03
C PRO A 76 -18.18 -15.14 -8.54
N PRO A 77 -19.17 -14.34 -8.08
CA PRO A 77 -20.47 -14.10 -8.74
C PRO A 77 -20.66 -12.71 -9.38
N PHE A 78 -19.65 -11.84 -9.46
CA PHE A 78 -19.81 -10.43 -9.88
C PHE A 78 -19.47 -10.16 -11.36
N ALA A 79 -20.04 -10.96 -12.27
CA ALA A 79 -20.04 -10.71 -13.73
C ALA A 79 -18.68 -10.72 -14.46
N GLY A 80 -17.59 -11.20 -13.85
CA GLY A 80 -16.36 -11.63 -14.55
C GLY A 80 -15.48 -10.53 -15.16
N ASP A 81 -15.99 -9.30 -15.33
CA ASP A 81 -15.23 -8.17 -15.86
C ASP A 81 -14.50 -7.41 -14.73
N PRO A 82 -13.22 -7.04 -14.94
CA PRO A 82 -12.49 -6.17 -14.02
C PRO A 82 -13.24 -4.86 -13.75
N HIS A 83 -13.59 -4.61 -12.48
CA HIS A 83 -14.19 -3.34 -12.07
C HIS A 83 -13.19 -2.19 -12.27
N LEU A 84 -13.20 -1.54 -13.44
CA LEU A 84 -12.27 -0.47 -13.79
C LEU A 84 -12.26 0.65 -12.74
N ALA A 85 -13.43 1.03 -12.23
CA ALA A 85 -13.54 2.04 -11.18
C ALA A 85 -12.78 1.65 -9.90
N LEU A 86 -12.82 0.37 -9.52
CA LEU A 86 -12.13 -0.14 -8.34
C LEU A 86 -10.62 -0.20 -8.55
N ALA A 87 -10.18 -0.62 -9.74
CA ALA A 87 -8.78 -0.59 -10.13
C ALA A 87 -8.23 0.85 -10.13
N LEU A 88 -8.98 1.81 -10.69
CA LEU A 88 -8.61 3.23 -10.68
C LEU A 88 -8.60 3.81 -9.26
N ALA A 89 -9.57 3.44 -8.42
CA ALA A 89 -9.58 3.84 -7.01
C ALA A 89 -8.35 3.32 -6.25
N HIS A 90 -7.97 2.06 -6.46
CA HIS A 90 -6.74 1.49 -5.90
C HIS A 90 -5.49 2.25 -6.38
N GLN A 91 -5.41 2.63 -7.66
CA GLN A 91 -4.29 3.43 -8.16
C GLN A 91 -4.26 4.84 -7.53
N ALA A 92 -5.42 5.50 -7.42
CA ALA A 92 -5.54 6.83 -6.84
C ALA A 92 -5.14 6.85 -5.35
N ILE A 93 -5.58 5.87 -4.57
CA ILE A 93 -5.17 5.75 -3.16
C ILE A 93 -3.70 5.39 -3.05
N GLY A 94 -3.14 4.61 -3.98
CA GLY A 94 -1.70 4.34 -4.04
C GLY A 94 -0.88 5.63 -4.18
N MET A 95 -1.32 6.53 -5.07
CA MET A 95 -0.72 7.87 -5.19
C MET A 95 -0.93 8.72 -3.94
N ALA A 96 -2.09 8.63 -3.30
CA ALA A 96 -2.36 9.33 -2.04
C ALA A 96 -1.47 8.83 -0.89
N VAL A 97 -1.20 7.51 -0.79
CA VAL A 97 -0.25 6.94 0.19
C VAL A 97 1.12 7.58 0.03
N LEU A 98 1.63 7.68 -1.21
CA LEU A 98 2.92 8.32 -1.49
C LEU A 98 2.92 9.81 -1.08
N GLY A 99 1.87 10.55 -1.43
CA GLY A 99 1.73 11.96 -1.07
C GLY A 99 1.67 12.17 0.46
N VAL A 100 0.87 11.38 1.16
CA VAL A 100 0.74 11.42 2.62
C VAL A 100 2.04 11.01 3.30
N ALA A 101 2.76 10.00 2.79
CA ALA A 101 4.05 9.58 3.32
C ALA A 101 5.08 10.72 3.22
N THR A 102 5.11 11.43 2.09
CA THR A 102 5.99 12.58 1.87
C THR A 102 5.67 13.73 2.85
N LEU A 103 4.37 14.02 3.04
CA LEU A 103 3.93 15.03 4.01
C LEU A 103 4.26 14.61 5.45
N GLN A 104 4.15 13.33 5.77
CA GLN A 104 4.49 12.81 7.09
C GLN A 104 5.99 12.92 7.36
N ALA A 105 6.83 12.56 6.39
CA ALA A 105 8.28 12.73 6.51
C ALA A 105 8.65 14.18 6.80
N ARG A 106 8.02 15.14 6.09
CA ARG A 106 8.22 16.57 6.35
C ARG A 106 7.79 16.97 7.77
N ARG A 107 6.66 16.46 8.28
CA ARG A 107 6.19 16.78 9.64
C ARG A 107 7.15 16.27 10.71
N LEU A 108 7.70 15.06 10.54
CA LEU A 108 8.70 14.52 11.46
C LEU A 108 9.95 15.40 11.52
N VAL A 109 10.44 15.85 10.36
CA VAL A 109 11.60 16.77 10.31
C VAL A 109 11.29 18.09 11.01
N GLN A 110 10.08 18.64 10.83
CA GLN A 110 9.69 19.87 11.52
C GLN A 110 9.60 19.68 13.03
N ASP A 111 9.00 18.58 13.50
CA ASP A 111 8.87 18.28 14.92
C ASP A 111 10.25 18.13 15.59
N VAL A 112 11.25 17.55 14.90
CA VAL A 112 12.63 17.46 15.41
C VAL A 112 13.32 18.82 15.51
N ILE A 113 13.01 19.77 14.62
CA ILE A 113 13.62 21.11 14.63
C ILE A 113 12.98 22.01 15.70
N THR A 114 11.70 21.80 16.00
CA THR A 114 10.94 22.65 16.92
C THR A 114 10.92 22.19 18.37
N ASN A 115 11.40 20.97 18.66
CA ASN A 115 11.59 20.44 20.01
C ASN A 115 13.08 20.50 20.39
#